data_AF-A0A3D2QKW2-F1
#
_entry.id   AF-A0A3D2QKW2-F1
#
_cell.length_a   1.000
_cell.length_b   1.000
_cell.length_c   1.000
_cell.angle_alpha   90.00
_cell.angle_beta   90.00
_cell.angle_gamma   90.00
#
_symmetry.space_group_name_H-M   'P 1'
#
loop_
_entity.id
_entity.type
_entity.pdbx_description
1 polymer ?
#
loop_
_entity_poly.entity_id
_entity_poly.type
_entity_poly.pdbx_seq_one_letter_code
_entity_poly.pdbx_strand_id
1 'polypeptide(L)' 'KSAVCKINIDSDGRLAMTAMIRKTLAENPGEFDPRKYLGPARAELKKMYMDKNINVLGSAGKA' A
#
# COMPACT_ATOMS: atom_id res chain seq x y z
N LYS A 1 -8.31 7.62 -24.26
CA LYS A 1 -7.61 8.03 -23.01
C LYS A 1 -8.59 8.82 -22.15
N SER A 2 -8.65 8.55 -20.85
CA SER A 2 -9.55 9.27 -19.93
C SER A 2 -9.21 10.76 -19.89
N ALA A 3 -10.22 11.63 -19.78
CA ALA A 3 -10.05 13.07 -19.55
C ALA A 3 -9.75 13.39 -18.07
N VAL A 4 -9.80 12.39 -17.19
CA VAL A 4 -9.53 12.54 -15.76
C VAL A 4 -8.02 12.54 -15.50
N CYS A 5 -7.49 13.67 -15.02
CA CYS A 5 -6.06 13.87 -14.75
C CYS A 5 -5.67 13.67 -13.27
N LYS A 6 -6.64 13.48 -12.37
CA LYS A 6 -6.41 13.28 -10.92
C LYS A 6 -7.37 12.24 -10.38
N ILE A 7 -6.83 11.21 -9.74
CA ILE A 7 -7.59 10.09 -9.17
C ILE A 7 -7.23 9.98 -7.69
N ASN A 8 -8.23 10.03 -6.81
CA ASN A 8 -8.05 9.89 -5.37
C ASN A 8 -8.06 8.40 -5.00
N ILE A 9 -7.10 7.96 -4.17
CA ILE A 9 -6.98 6.57 -3.72
C ILE A 9 -6.66 6.57 -2.23
N ASP A 10 -7.59 6.11 -1.41
CA ASP A 10 -7.45 6.05 0.05
C ASP A 10 -7.84 4.67 0.61
N SER A 11 -9.08 4.23 0.35
CA SER A 11 -9.62 2.97 0.88
C SER A 11 -8.71 1.76 0.66
N ASP A 12 -8.16 1.61 -0.53
CA ASP A 12 -7.28 0.46 -0.86
C ASP A 12 -5.97 0.49 -0.05
N GLY A 13 -5.44 1.68 0.20
CA GLY A 13 -4.24 1.84 1.04
C GLY A 13 -4.50 1.44 2.49
N ARG A 14 -5.68 1.82 3.02
CA ARG A 14 -6.12 1.43 4.37
C ARG A 14 -6.30 -0.08 4.48
N LEU A 15 -6.89 -0.72 3.47
CA LEU A 15 -7.07 -2.17 3.41
C LEU A 15 -5.73 -2.91 3.37
N ALA A 16 -4.81 -2.50 2.51
CA ALA A 16 -3.48 -3.11 2.38
C ALA A 16 -2.68 -3.01 3.69
N MET A 17 -2.68 -1.82 4.30
CA MET A 17 -1.99 -1.58 5.57
C MET A 17 -2.58 -2.44 6.70
N THR A 18 -3.91 -2.45 6.83
CA THR A 18 -4.60 -3.20 7.88
C THR A 18 -4.40 -4.71 7.72
N ALA A 19 -4.47 -5.22 6.49
CA ALA A 19 -4.25 -6.64 6.20
C ALA A 19 -2.84 -7.10 6.63
N MET A 20 -1.81 -6.32 6.30
CA MET A 20 -0.44 -6.63 6.67
C MET A 20 -0.20 -6.55 8.18
N ILE A 21 -0.74 -5.53 8.86
CA ILE A 21 -0.64 -5.42 10.32
C ILE A 21 -1.30 -6.63 10.99
N ARG A 22 -2.52 -6.98 10.59
CA ARG A 22 -3.24 -8.15 11.13
C ARG A 22 -2.47 -9.45 10.90
N LYS A 23 -1.88 -9.61 9.71
CA LYS A 23 -1.03 -10.77 9.39
C LYS A 23 0.20 -10.84 10.30
N THR A 24 0.96 -9.76 10.43
CA THR A 24 2.18 -9.75 11.23
C THR A 24 1.90 -10.03 12.72
N LEU A 25 0.82 -9.47 13.26
CA LEU A 25 0.42 -9.71 14.66
C LEU A 25 -0.14 -11.12 14.88
N ALA A 26 -0.79 -11.72 13.88
CA ALA A 26 -1.26 -13.10 13.95
C ALA A 26 -0.10 -14.12 13.87
N GLU A 27 0.89 -13.86 13.02
CA GLU A 27 2.08 -14.72 12.85
C GLU A 27 3.08 -14.56 13.99
N ASN A 28 3.21 -13.35 14.55
CA ASN A 28 4.15 -13.03 15.63
C ASN A 28 3.44 -12.36 16.81
N PRO A 29 2.69 -13.12 17.64
CA PRO A 29 1.90 -12.55 18.74
C PRO A 29 2.74 -11.88 19.84
N GLY A 30 4.03 -12.22 19.94
CA GLY A 30 4.96 -11.56 20.87
C GLY A 30 5.54 -10.24 20.36
N GLU A 31 5.33 -9.89 19.08
CA GLU A 31 5.88 -8.67 18.52
C GLU A 31 5.03 -7.45 18.81
N PHE A 32 5.60 -6.57 19.63
CA PHE A 32 4.99 -5.32 20.06
C PHE A 32 5.66 -4.08 19.44
N ASP A 33 6.86 -4.21 18.85
CA ASP A 33 7.57 -3.09 18.24
C ASP A 33 6.82 -2.58 16.99
N PRO A 34 6.37 -1.31 16.97
CA PRO A 34 5.67 -0.73 15.83
C PRO A 34 6.40 -0.86 14.50
N ARG A 35 7.72 -0.79 14.50
CA ARG A 35 8.52 -0.84 13.28
C ARG A 35 8.44 -2.23 12.62
N LYS A 36 8.22 -3.28 13.41
CA LYS A 36 8.17 -4.67 12.93
C LYS A 36 6.88 -4.98 12.19
N TYR A 37 5.74 -4.41 12.61
CA TYR A 37 4.47 -4.58 11.88
C TYR A 37 4.17 -3.45 10.88
N LEU A 38 4.65 -2.22 11.12
CA LEU A 38 4.48 -1.10 10.18
C LEU A 38 5.45 -1.17 8.99
N GLY A 39 6.65 -1.74 9.17
CA GLY A 39 7.63 -1.92 8.10
C GLY A 39 7.05 -2.73 6.91
N PRO A 40 6.55 -3.95 7.15
CA PRO A 40 5.88 -4.76 6.13
C PRO A 40 4.67 -4.06 5.53
N ALA A 41 3.83 -3.41 6.35
CA ALA A 41 2.64 -2.70 5.88
C ALA A 41 3.00 -1.54 4.93
N ARG A 42 4.06 -0.78 5.23
CA ARG A 42 4.55 0.30 4.37
C ARG A 42 5.13 -0.22 3.06
N ALA A 43 5.85 -1.35 3.09
CA ALA A 43 6.39 -1.97 1.90
C ALA A 43 5.27 -2.40 0.93
N GLU A 44 4.22 -3.03 1.47
CA GLU A 44 3.06 -3.45 0.67
C GLU A 44 2.29 -2.25 0.11
N LEU A 45 2.11 -1.20 0.91
CA LEU A 45 1.48 0.04 0.46
C LEU A 45 2.24 0.68 -0.71
N LYS A 46 3.58 0.71 -0.64
CA LYS A 46 4.43 1.23 -1.73
C LYS A 46 4.29 0.38 -2.99
N LYS A 47 4.25 -0.96 -2.86
CA LYS A 47 4.05 -1.89 -3.97
C LYS A 47 2.71 -1.65 -4.65
N MET A 48 1.63 -1.49 -3.88
CA MET A 48 0.30 -1.18 -4.40
C MET A 48 0.29 0.13 -5.20
N TYR A 49 0.92 1.20 -4.68
CA TYR A 49 0.99 2.47 -5.41
C TYR A 49 1.80 2.37 -6.70
N MET A 50 2.91 1.64 -6.69
CA MET A 50 3.72 1.40 -7.89
C MET A 50 2.91 0.67 -8.97
N ASP A 51 2.20 -0.39 -8.59
CA ASP A 51 1.34 -1.14 -9.48
C ASP A 51 0.26 -0.25 -10.11
N LYS A 52 -0.45 0.53 -9.29
CA LYS A 52 -1.47 1.47 -9.79
C LYS A 52 -0.88 2.57 -10.67
N ASN A 53 0.30 3.08 -10.35
CA ASN A 53 0.95 4.11 -11.15
C ASN A 53 1.29 3.61 -12.57
N ILE A 54 1.71 2.34 -12.69
CA ILE A 54 2.07 1.70 -13.96
C ILE A 54 0.81 1.26 -14.72
N ASN A 55 -0.04 0.46 -14.07
CA ASN A 55 -1.09 -0.31 -14.75
C ASN A 55 -2.45 0.40 -14.81
N VAL A 56 -2.73 1.33 -13.90
CA VAL A 56 -4.05 2.01 -13.81
C VAL A 56 -3.96 3.46 -14.24
N LEU A 57 -3.04 4.23 -13.65
CA LEU A 57 -2.92 5.67 -13.88
C LEU A 57 -2.09 6.00 -15.13
N GLY A 58 -1.14 5.11 -15.47
CA GLY A 58 -0.22 5.31 -16.60
C GLY A 58 0.66 6.55 -16.46
N SER A 59 0.97 6.96 -15.22
CA SER A 59 1.84 8.10 -14.89
C SER A 59 3.29 7.68 -14.60
N ALA A 60 3.61 6.39 -14.64
CA ALA A 60 4.97 5.90 -14.53
C ALA A 60 5.89 6.50 -15.62
N GLY A 61 7.07 6.97 -15.22
CA GLY A 61 8.08 7.54 -16.14
C GLY A 61 7.75 8.94 -16.68
N LYS A 62 6.77 9.65 -16.11
CA LYS A 62 6.34 10.99 -16.54
C LYS A 62 6.59 12.06 -15.47
N ALA A 63 7.70 11.93 -14.76
CA ALA A 63 8.12 12.83 -13.69
C ALA A 63 8.68 14.16 -14.24
#